data_AF-A0A534X9T2-F1
#
_entry.id   AF-A0A534X9T2-F1
#
_cell.length_a   1.000
_cell.length_b   1.000
_cell.length_c   1.000
_cell.angle_alpha   90.00
_cell.angle_beta   90.00
_cell.angle_gamma   90.00
#
_symmetry.space_group_name_H-M   'P 1'
#
loop_
_entity.id
_entity.type
_entity.pdbx_description
1 polymer ?
#
loop_
_entity_poly.entity_id
_entity_poly.type
_entity_poly.pdbx_seq_one_letter_code
_entity_poly.pdbx_strand_id
1 'polypeptide(L)' 'MTEQKIIAVRHLRAGGRLIPVHFSRNAGGSVAGRAVLGAQDTPILDGPDPEAVLAVLRDVIDGLLLARRTA' A
#
# COMPACT_ATOMS: atom_id res chain seq x y z
N MET A 1 -4.10 10.17 -15.86
CA MET A 1 -3.25 9.63 -14.78
C MET A 1 -2.00 9.07 -15.42
N THR A 2 -0.83 9.57 -15.04
CA THR A 2 0.44 8.99 -15.48
C THR A 2 0.51 7.55 -14.96
N GLU A 3 0.66 6.58 -15.86
CA GLU A 3 0.90 5.18 -15.50
C GLU A 3 2.26 5.12 -14.80
N GLN A 4 2.26 5.20 -13.47
CA GLN A 4 3.47 4.95 -12.70
C GLN A 4 3.81 3.47 -12.82
N LYS A 5 4.89 3.16 -13.55
CA LYS A 5 5.38 1.79 -13.74
C LYS A 5 5.57 1.10 -12.39
N ILE A 6 4.88 -0.03 -12.22
CA ILE A 6 5.05 -0.88 -11.03
C ILE A 6 6.48 -1.46 -11.06
N ILE A 7 7.23 -1.25 -9.99
CA ILE A 7 8.60 -1.74 -9.82
C ILE A 7 8.67 -3.01 -8.98
N ALA A 8 7.66 -3.25 -8.13
CA ALA A 8 7.57 -4.45 -7.32
C ALA A 8 6.12 -4.66 -6.83
N VAL A 9 5.80 -5.92 -6.52
CA VAL A 9 4.61 -6.29 -5.76
C VAL A 9 5.05 -7.07 -4.51
N ARG A 10 4.48 -6.72 -3.35
CA ARG A 10 4.59 -7.50 -2.12
C ARG A 10 3.19 -7.80 -1.60
N HIS A 11 3.11 -8.68 -0.60
CA HIS A 11 1.84 -9.04 0.02
C HIS A 11 1.88 -8.72 1.50
N LEU A 12 0.80 -8.10 1.97
CA LEU A 12 0.52 -7.81 3.36
C LEU A 12 -0.60 -8.73 3.82
N ARG A 13 -0.42 -9.44 4.94
CA ARG A 13 -1.51 -10.24 5.53
C ARG A 13 -2.23 -9.39 6.57
N ALA A 14 -3.51 -9.10 6.34
CA ALA A 14 -4.37 -8.36 7.27
C ALA A 14 -5.84 -8.68 7.01
N GLY A 15 -6.69 -8.52 8.03
CA GLY A 15 -8.13 -8.82 7.93
C GLY A 15 -8.45 -10.24 7.40
N GLY A 16 -7.62 -11.23 7.70
CA GLY A 16 -7.80 -12.63 7.26
C GLY A 16 -7.43 -12.91 5.80
N ARG A 17 -6.91 -11.94 5.03
CA ARG A 17 -6.54 -12.11 3.62
C ARG A 17 -5.14 -11.60 3.31
N LEU A 18 -4.64 -11.96 2.13
CA LEU A 18 -3.46 -11.34 1.53
C LEU A 18 -3.90 -10.13 0.70
N ILE A 19 -3.27 -8.99 0.96
CA ILE A 19 -3.48 -7.71 0.27
C ILE A 19 -2.23 -7.44 -0.56
N PRO A 20 -2.34 -7.33 -1.89
CA PRO A 20 -1.20 -6.96 -2.71
C PRO A 20 -0.89 -5.48 -2.50
N VAL A 21 0.40 -5.18 -2.38
CA VAL A 21 0.96 -3.84 -2.30
C VAL A 21 1.79 -3.61 -3.54
N HIS A 22 1.33 -2.72 -4.41
CA HIS A 22 2.03 -2.32 -5.63
C HIS A 22 2.97 -1.17 -5.31
N PHE A 23 4.24 -1.32 -5.68
CA PHE A 23 5.23 -0.28 -5.51
C PHE A 23 5.52 0.41 -6.83
N SER A 24 5.57 1.74 -6.82
CA SER A 24 6.06 2.57 -7.92
C SER A 24 7.12 3.54 -7.40
N ARG A 25 8.01 3.99 -8.29
CA ARG A 25 8.99 5.03 -7.95
C ARG A 25 8.43 6.40 -8.33
N ASN A 26 8.48 7.33 -7.38
CA ASN A 26 8.11 8.72 -7.60
C ASN A 26 9.27 9.50 -8.23
N ALA A 27 8.94 10.67 -8.80
CA ALA A 27 9.96 11.66 -9.16
C ALA A 27 10.66 12.12 -7.87
N GLY A 28 11.99 12.14 -7.85
CA GLY A 28 12.78 12.42 -6.64
C GLY A 28 13.24 11.17 -5.89
N GLY A 29 12.85 9.97 -6.33
CA GLY A 29 13.45 8.72 -5.88
C GLY A 29 12.72 8.02 -4.72
N SER A 30 11.73 8.66 -4.09
CA SER A 30 10.85 7.99 -3.12
C SER A 30 10.01 6.88 -3.77
N VAL A 31 9.40 6.04 -2.94
CA VAL A 31 8.63 4.88 -3.33
C VAL A 31 7.21 5.00 -2.78
N ALA A 32 6.24 4.99 -3.68
CA ALA A 32 4.83 4.88 -3.32
C ALA A 32 4.44 3.40 -3.22
N GLY A 33 3.89 2.99 -2.07
CA GLY A 33 3.26 1.69 -1.87
C GLY A 33 1.74 1.82 -1.83
N ARG A 34 1.07 1.14 -2.75
CA ARG A 34 -0.39 1.14 -2.92
C ARG A 34 -0.96 -0.20 -2.48
N ALA A 35 -1.62 -0.24 -1.33
CA ALA A 35 -2.31 -1.43 -0.85
C ALA A 35 -3.66 -1.60 -1.56
N VAL A 36 -3.88 -2.70 -2.28
CA VAL A 36 -5.12 -2.89 -3.06
C VAL A 36 -6.18 -3.57 -2.20
N LEU A 37 -7.07 -2.78 -1.62
CA LEU A 37 -8.15 -3.28 -0.77
C LEU A 37 -9.43 -3.60 -1.55
N GLY A 38 -9.65 -2.92 -2.67
CA GLY A 38 -10.73 -3.11 -3.63
C GLY A 38 -10.47 -2.30 -4.91
N ALA A 39 -11.38 -2.37 -5.88
CA ALA A 39 -11.20 -1.73 -7.20
C ALA A 39 -11.00 -0.20 -7.13
N GLN A 40 -11.57 0.45 -6.10
CA GLN A 40 -11.44 1.89 -5.86
C GLN A 40 -10.95 2.22 -4.44
N ASP A 41 -10.49 1.22 -3.69
CA ASP A 41 -10.02 1.35 -2.32
C ASP A 41 -8.54 0.99 -2.28
N THR A 42 -7.69 2.01 -2.40
CA THR A 42 -6.25 1.84 -2.43
C THR A 42 -5.52 2.88 -1.60
N PRO A 43 -5.31 2.66 -0.30
CA PRO A 43 -4.42 3.50 0.51
C PRO A 43 -3.02 3.55 -0.11
N ILE A 44 -2.45 4.75 -0.19
CA ILE A 44 -1.11 5.00 -0.73
C ILE A 44 -0.26 5.63 0.37
N LEU A 45 0.92 5.06 0.58
CA LEU A 45 1.96 5.60 1.45
C LEU A 45 3.21 5.87 0.62
N ASP A 46 3.89 6.99 0.88
CA ASP A 46 5.19 7.29 0.29
C ASP A 46 6.29 7.08 1.35
N GLY A 47 7.47 6.65 0.90
CA GLY A 47 8.60 6.38 1.77
C GLY A 47 9.92 6.23 1.01
N PRO A 48 11.04 6.05 1.73
CA PRO A 48 12.36 6.00 1.11
C PRO A 48 12.57 4.74 0.25
N ASP A 49 11.98 3.61 0.63
CA ASP A 49 12.11 2.31 -0.03
C ASP A 49 10.86 1.42 0.22
N PRO A 50 10.69 0.32 -0.54
CA PRO A 50 9.52 -0.56 -0.40
C PRO A 50 9.38 -1.17 1.00
N GLU A 51 10.49 -1.49 1.66
CA GLU A 51 10.54 -2.14 2.96
C GLU A 51 10.03 -1.22 4.08
N ALA A 52 10.46 0.05 4.09
CA ALA A 52 9.98 1.07 5.01
C ALA A 52 8.48 1.33 4.84
N VAL A 53 8.01 1.44 3.59
CA VAL A 53 6.58 1.62 3.30
C VAL A 53 5.78 0.40 3.74
N LEU A 54 6.29 -0.81 3.50
CA LEU A 54 5.63 -2.05 3.91
C LEU A 54 5.56 -2.17 5.44
N ALA A 55 6.59 -1.72 6.16
CA ALA A 55 6.59 -1.69 7.62
C ALA A 55 5.49 -0.78 8.16
N VAL A 56 5.39 0.46 7.67
CA VAL A 56 4.33 1.39 8.08
C VAL A 56 2.94 0.84 7.72
N LEU A 57 2.78 0.26 6.53
CA LEU A 57 1.53 -0.39 6.15
C LEU A 57 1.14 -1.52 7.11
N ARG A 58 2.09 -2.34 7.58
CA ARG A 58 1.81 -3.39 8.58
C ARG A 58 1.25 -2.82 9.87
N ASP A 59 1.77 -1.69 10.31
CA ASP A 59 1.37 -1.09 11.59
C ASP A 59 -0.03 -0.46 11.52
N VAL A 60 -0.42 0.09 10.37
CA VAL A 60 -1.68 0.86 10.25
C VAL A 60 -2.83 0.10 9.60
N ILE A 61 -2.57 -0.98 8.86
CA ILE A 61 -3.59 -1.58 7.97
C ILE A 61 -4.80 -2.13 8.70
N ASP A 62 -4.62 -2.77 9.86
CA ASP A 62 -5.75 -3.33 10.60
C ASP A 62 -6.64 -2.21 11.15
N GLY A 63 -6.06 -1.08 11.52
CA GLY A 63 -6.80 0.13 11.89
C GLY A 63 -7.62 0.70 10.72
N LEU A 64 -7.02 0.77 9.53
CA LEU A 64 -7.74 1.19 8.30
C LEU A 64 -8.90 0.24 7.96
N LEU A 65 -8.68 -1.07 8.06
CA LEU A 65 -9.72 -2.09 7.82
C LEU A 65 -10.84 -2.03 8.86
N LEU A 66 -10.52 -1.68 10.11
CA LEU A 66 -11.52 -1.48 11.16
C LEU A 66 -12.36 -0.24 10.87
N ALA A 67 -11.73 0.90 10.62
CA ALA A 67 -12.41 2.17 10.33
C ALA A 67 -13.35 2.05 9.12
N ARG A 68 -12.98 1.22 8.14
CA ARG A 68 -13.84 0.94 6.97
C ARG A 68 -15.10 0.15 7.32
N ARG A 69 -15.07 -0.73 8.32
CA ARG A 69 -16.27 -1.49 8.74
C ARG A 69 -17.31 -0.61 9.44
N THR A 70 -16.89 0.56 9.92
CA THR A 70 -17.73 1.50 10.66
C THR A 70 -18.25 2.66 9.81
N ALA A 71 -17.83 2.75 8.55
CA ALA A 71 -18.28 3.75 7.57
C ALA A 71 -19.36 3.14 6.65
#